data_AF-A0A2E0S7V9-F1
#
_entry.id   AF-A0A2E0S7V9-F1
#
_cell.length_a   1.000
_cell.length_b   1.000
_cell.length_c   1.000
_cell.angle_alpha   90.00
_cell.angle_beta   90.00
_cell.angle_gamma   90.00
#
_symmetry.space_group_name_H-M   'P 1'
#
loop_
_entity.id
_entity.type
_entity.pdbx_description
1 polymer ?
#
loop_
_entity_poly.entity_id
_entity_poly.type
_entity_poly.pdbx_seq_one_letter_code
_entity_poly.pdbx_strand_id
1 'polypeptide(L)'
;MTRIKTCLPLLALFILCSLSNAQVGKLKSKQTRIKGLLVRPLANGEFAGMASQMNATATPLDSADSQLRVLFNQRVGKDMHSALNEVIKHLRVKHDSWPSGYEVEIAFEDRFTLKDGPSAAVPCALLLDSLITGNKIDPSFAVTGDMNADGSIQPVGGVPAKVRGAFSKDCKIVAIPLKNARALSDLVILSGIEPVSRIQVFTVKHFREASALASLEKNNSLTNAVNEFAKVQNAIARYKPTVLRNVRIQNKLREIIQLAPNHLSARLCLELATGKGRKTLSLLGSLESTEQSASVLLDAARSGAANGDALAPDELGKAINNIKRIRLKLDKRVWPYADSIQDFGKLVRTFKTSPPKSISTKKKKLTEIQLAAERIENEAKRIRNNKEIMEELIQK
;
A
#
# COMPACT_ATOMS: atom_id res chain seq x y z
N MET A 1 82.25 48.15 -25.57
CA MET A 1 81.83 46.78 -25.20
C MET A 1 80.32 46.76 -25.12
N THR A 2 79.73 46.08 -26.10
CA THR A 2 78.34 46.19 -26.56
C THR A 2 77.41 45.28 -25.75
N ARG A 3 76.25 45.81 -25.37
CA ARG A 3 75.20 45.11 -24.59
C ARG A 3 74.64 43.91 -25.34
N ILE A 4 74.62 42.76 -24.67
CA ILE A 4 74.04 41.50 -25.13
C ILE A 4 72.54 41.49 -24.85
N LYS A 5 71.78 41.05 -25.86
CA LYS A 5 70.33 40.83 -25.89
C LYS A 5 69.92 39.79 -24.84
N THR A 6 68.86 40.05 -24.09
CA THR A 6 68.12 39.02 -23.35
C THR A 6 66.71 38.88 -23.92
N CYS A 7 66.44 37.68 -24.42
CA CYS A 7 65.14 37.17 -24.82
C CYS A 7 64.16 37.18 -23.64
N LEU A 8 62.93 37.60 -23.91
CA LEU A 8 61.75 37.22 -23.14
C LEU A 8 61.04 36.08 -23.89
N PRO A 9 60.71 34.97 -23.23
CA PRO A 9 59.45 34.32 -23.60
C PRO A 9 58.62 33.83 -22.41
N LEU A 10 57.31 33.90 -22.63
CA LEU A 10 56.23 33.01 -22.16
C LEU A 10 56.32 32.46 -20.73
N LEU A 11 55.42 32.92 -19.86
CA LEU A 11 54.83 32.02 -18.86
C LEU A 11 53.36 32.35 -18.59
N ALA A 12 52.52 31.36 -18.91
CA ALA A 12 51.23 31.03 -18.32
C ALA A 12 50.10 32.09 -18.33
N LEU A 13 49.36 32.09 -19.45
CA LEU A 13 47.93 32.40 -19.49
C LEU A 13 47.19 31.41 -18.57
N PHE A 14 47.00 31.75 -17.30
CA PHE A 14 46.11 31.01 -16.41
C PHE A 14 44.68 31.22 -16.90
N ILE A 15 44.19 30.27 -17.69
CA ILE A 15 42.77 30.05 -17.93
C ILE A 15 42.18 29.72 -16.56
N LEU A 16 41.58 30.73 -15.91
CA LEU A 16 40.58 30.54 -14.86
C LEU A 16 39.43 29.77 -15.50
N CYS A 17 39.55 28.46 -15.47
CA CYS A 17 38.49 27.52 -15.75
C CYS A 17 37.41 27.85 -14.73
N SER A 18 36.38 28.56 -15.18
CA SER A 18 35.14 28.76 -14.45
C SER A 18 34.55 27.38 -14.17
N LEU A 19 34.90 26.82 -13.02
CA LEU A 19 34.16 25.74 -12.39
C LEU A 19 32.70 26.17 -12.44
N SER A 20 31.88 25.37 -13.12
CA SER A 20 30.44 25.59 -13.17
C SER A 20 29.95 25.72 -11.73
N ASN A 21 29.54 26.92 -11.32
CA ASN A 21 28.77 27.12 -10.11
C ASN A 21 27.46 26.33 -10.30
N ALA A 22 27.44 25.07 -9.87
CA ALA A 22 26.20 24.39 -9.59
C ALA A 22 25.45 25.30 -8.63
N GLN A 23 24.34 25.92 -9.08
CA GLN A 23 23.59 26.84 -8.24
C GLN A 23 23.14 26.09 -7.00
N VAL A 24 23.68 26.48 -5.85
CA VAL A 24 23.32 25.90 -4.56
C VAL A 24 21.86 26.25 -4.29
N GLY A 25 21.00 25.22 -4.26
CA GLY A 25 19.59 25.39 -3.98
C GLY A 25 19.38 25.84 -2.52
N LYS A 26 18.35 26.65 -2.27
CA LYS A 26 17.83 26.87 -0.91
C LYS A 26 16.47 26.20 -0.78
N LEU A 27 16.15 25.69 0.40
CA LEU A 27 14.80 25.23 0.70
C LEU A 27 13.84 26.42 0.68
N LYS A 28 12.70 26.25 0.02
CA LYS A 28 11.64 27.27 -0.10
C LYS A 28 10.66 27.24 1.07
N SER A 29 10.59 26.13 1.79
CA SER A 29 9.88 26.01 3.07
C SER A 29 10.77 25.35 4.11
N LYS A 30 10.50 25.63 5.39
CA LYS A 30 11.19 25.01 6.53
C LYS A 30 10.40 23.87 7.16
N GLN A 31 9.09 23.81 6.94
CA GLN A 31 8.22 22.80 7.53
C GLN A 31 7.12 22.39 6.56
N THR A 32 6.80 21.10 6.56
CA THR A 32 5.68 20.55 5.80
C THR A 32 5.20 19.25 6.44
N ARG A 33 3.97 18.85 6.10
CA ARG A 33 3.32 17.67 6.69
C ARG A 33 2.50 16.91 5.66
N ILE A 34 2.39 15.61 5.84
CA ILE A 34 1.57 14.71 5.02
C ILE A 34 1.00 13.58 5.89
N LYS A 35 -0.09 12.95 5.47
CA LYS A 35 -0.60 11.74 6.11
C LYS A 35 -0.06 10.50 5.41
N GLY A 36 0.78 9.73 6.08
CA GLY A 36 1.19 8.39 5.65
C GLY A 36 0.19 7.34 6.10
N LEU A 37 0.10 6.21 5.39
CA LEU A 37 -0.75 5.09 5.81
C LEU A 37 0.08 3.89 6.29
N LEU A 38 -0.27 3.36 7.45
CA LEU A 38 0.37 2.20 8.05
C LEU A 38 -0.66 1.15 8.51
N VAL A 39 -0.15 -0.02 8.88
CA VAL A 39 -0.92 -1.07 9.53
C VAL A 39 -0.39 -1.31 10.94
N ARG A 40 -1.29 -1.60 11.87
CA ARG A 40 -0.97 -1.98 13.25
C ARG A 40 -1.54 -3.37 13.53
N PRO A 41 -0.76 -4.29 14.09
CA PRO A 41 -1.31 -5.57 14.53
C PRO A 41 -2.33 -5.36 15.66
N LEU A 42 -3.40 -6.15 15.64
CA LEU A 42 -4.41 -6.24 16.68
C LEU A 42 -4.17 -7.51 17.51
N ALA A 43 -4.72 -7.54 18.73
CA ALA A 43 -4.57 -8.68 19.64
C ALA A 43 -5.14 -10.00 19.08
N ASN A 44 -6.07 -9.92 18.14
CA ASN A 44 -6.68 -11.06 17.45
C ASN A 44 -5.87 -11.55 16.23
N GLY A 45 -4.65 -11.02 16.02
CA GLY A 45 -3.80 -11.36 14.87
C GLY A 45 -4.19 -10.68 13.56
N GLU A 46 -5.24 -9.86 13.54
CA GLU A 46 -5.59 -9.04 12.38
C GLU A 46 -4.79 -7.74 12.32
N PHE A 47 -4.87 -7.03 11.20
CA PHE A 47 -4.21 -5.74 11.03
C PHE A 47 -5.25 -4.63 10.87
N ALA A 48 -5.14 -3.60 11.71
CA ALA A 48 -5.89 -2.36 11.55
C ALA A 48 -5.06 -1.34 10.77
N GLY A 49 -5.63 -0.75 9.71
CA GLY A 49 -4.97 0.37 9.06
C GLY A 49 -5.16 1.67 9.84
N MET A 50 -4.21 2.58 9.69
CA MET A 50 -4.25 3.91 10.29
C MET A 50 -3.59 4.93 9.36
N ALA A 51 -4.14 6.14 9.30
CA ALA A 51 -3.41 7.30 8.80
C ALA A 51 -2.67 7.97 9.96
N SER A 52 -1.39 8.23 9.78
CA SER A 52 -0.53 8.92 10.74
C SER A 52 0.06 10.15 10.09
N GLN A 53 0.10 11.25 10.83
CA GLN A 53 0.81 12.42 10.36
C GLN A 53 2.32 12.13 10.31
N MET A 54 2.96 12.61 9.25
CA MET A 54 4.41 12.70 9.08
C MET A 54 4.75 14.16 8.86
N ASN A 55 5.83 14.62 9.47
CA ASN A 55 6.33 15.99 9.33
C ASN A 55 7.77 15.96 8.84
N ALA A 56 8.16 16.96 8.04
CA ALA A 56 9.56 17.24 7.78
C ALA A 56 9.88 18.65 8.27
N THR A 57 10.96 18.78 9.04
CA THR A 57 11.44 20.06 9.58
C THR A 57 12.88 20.28 9.14
N ALA A 58 13.14 21.41 8.49
CA ALA A 58 14.47 21.82 8.09
C ALA A 58 15.04 22.85 9.09
N THR A 59 16.15 22.51 9.72
CA THR A 59 16.94 23.39 10.58
C THR A 59 18.19 23.86 9.82
N PRO A 60 18.53 25.16 9.88
CA PRO A 60 19.77 25.64 9.28
C PRO A 60 20.98 25.08 10.04
N LEU A 61 22.05 24.78 9.31
CA LEU A 61 23.36 24.42 9.85
C LEU A 61 24.27 25.65 9.90
N ASP A 62 25.31 25.59 10.74
CA ASP A 62 26.26 26.69 10.94
C ASP A 62 26.98 27.09 9.64
N SER A 63 27.27 26.12 8.78
CA SER A 63 27.87 26.36 7.47
C SER A 63 26.85 26.14 6.35
N ALA A 64 26.63 27.18 5.54
CA ALA A 64 25.73 27.18 4.40
C ALA A 64 26.14 26.17 3.29
N ASP A 65 27.42 25.79 3.23
CA ASP A 65 27.96 24.85 2.25
C ASP A 65 27.85 23.39 2.72
N SER A 66 27.41 23.16 3.95
CA SER A 66 27.23 21.80 4.49
C SER A 66 26.24 21.02 3.63
N GLN A 67 26.57 19.78 3.27
CA GLN A 67 25.65 18.95 2.50
C GLN A 67 24.31 18.79 3.23
N LEU A 68 23.20 18.81 2.49
CA LEU A 68 21.87 18.54 3.06
C LEU A 68 21.86 17.18 3.76
N ARG A 69 21.63 17.20 5.07
CA ARG A 69 21.44 15.98 5.87
C ARG A 69 19.96 15.68 5.94
N VAL A 70 19.54 14.46 5.60
CA VAL A 70 18.15 14.03 5.75
C VAL A 70 18.12 12.80 6.64
N LEU A 71 17.39 12.88 7.74
CA LEU A 71 17.35 11.82 8.74
C LEU A 71 15.96 11.68 9.36
N PHE A 72 15.73 10.56 10.03
CA PHE A 72 14.56 10.37 10.87
C PHE A 72 14.90 10.79 12.30
N ASN A 73 14.01 11.52 12.96
CA ASN A 73 14.20 11.91 14.37
C ASN A 73 13.86 10.80 15.38
N GLN A 74 13.61 9.59 14.88
CA GLN A 74 13.31 8.41 15.67
C GLN A 74 13.99 7.18 15.06
N ARG A 75 14.10 6.11 15.85
CA ARG A 75 14.63 4.84 15.34
C ARG A 75 13.71 4.28 14.26
N VAL A 76 14.30 3.96 13.12
CA VAL A 76 13.66 3.26 12.01
C VAL A 76 14.50 2.04 11.62
N GLY A 77 13.88 1.04 11.01
CA GLY A 77 14.62 -0.12 10.52
C GLY A 77 15.26 0.08 9.13
N LYS A 78 15.91 -0.99 8.65
CA LYS A 78 16.81 -0.96 7.48
C LYS A 78 16.07 -0.69 6.16
N ASP A 79 14.82 -1.12 6.05
CA ASP A 79 14.06 -1.00 4.80
C ASP A 79 13.65 0.47 4.60
N MET A 80 13.32 1.18 5.68
CA MET A 80 13.07 2.62 5.59
C MET A 80 14.32 3.44 5.28
N HIS A 81 15.48 3.08 5.83
CA HIS A 81 16.74 3.73 5.45
C HIS A 81 17.04 3.54 3.95
N SER A 82 16.89 2.31 3.45
CA SER A 82 17.07 2.00 2.03
C SER A 82 16.10 2.79 1.15
N ALA A 83 14.82 2.84 1.52
CA ALA A 83 13.80 3.61 0.82
C ALA A 83 14.10 5.12 0.80
N LEU A 84 14.55 5.70 1.92
CA LEU A 84 14.93 7.10 1.97
C LEU A 84 16.12 7.41 1.05
N ASN A 85 17.08 6.50 0.93
CA ASN A 85 18.22 6.67 0.01
C ASN A 85 17.75 6.71 -1.46
N GLU A 86 16.82 5.86 -1.86
CA GLU A 86 16.23 5.88 -3.21
C GLU A 86 15.45 7.18 -3.47
N VAL A 87 14.72 7.67 -2.48
CA VAL A 87 14.04 8.97 -2.53
C VAL A 87 15.04 10.11 -2.76
N ILE A 88 16.14 10.16 -2.00
CA ILE A 88 17.16 11.21 -2.14
C ILE A 88 17.79 11.16 -3.53
N LYS A 89 18.12 9.97 -4.05
CA LYS A 89 18.64 9.79 -5.41
C LYS A 89 17.65 10.35 -6.44
N HIS A 90 16.37 9.97 -6.33
CA HIS A 90 15.33 10.46 -7.24
C HIS A 90 15.25 11.99 -7.24
N LEU A 91 15.18 12.61 -6.07
CA LEU A 91 15.02 14.06 -5.96
C LEU A 91 16.27 14.84 -6.40
N ARG A 92 17.47 14.28 -6.21
CA ARG A 92 18.72 14.84 -6.76
C ARG A 92 18.74 14.86 -8.27
N VAL A 93 18.16 13.85 -8.92
CA VAL A 93 18.04 13.80 -10.39
C VAL A 93 16.91 14.71 -10.88
N LYS A 94 15.81 14.81 -10.12
CA LYS A 94 14.63 15.60 -10.49
C LYS A 94 14.89 17.11 -10.48
N HIS A 95 15.65 17.61 -9.51
CA HIS A 95 15.81 19.05 -9.26
C HIS A 95 17.17 19.54 -9.78
N ASP A 96 17.17 20.59 -10.60
CA ASP A 96 18.39 21.18 -11.17
C ASP A 96 19.34 21.76 -10.11
N SER A 97 18.80 22.18 -8.96
CA SER A 97 19.57 22.68 -7.81
C SER A 97 19.25 21.87 -6.56
N TRP A 98 20.27 21.20 -6.02
CA TRP A 98 20.15 20.47 -4.76
C TRP A 98 20.44 21.40 -3.57
N PRO A 99 19.63 21.36 -2.50
CA PRO A 99 19.88 22.22 -1.34
C PRO A 99 21.14 21.86 -0.54
N SER A 100 21.69 22.86 0.16
CA SER A 100 22.75 22.70 1.18
C SER A 100 22.49 23.64 2.38
N GLY A 101 23.23 23.45 3.47
CA GLY A 101 23.16 24.28 4.68
C GLY A 101 22.01 23.95 5.61
N TYR A 102 21.38 22.78 5.45
CA TYR A 102 20.24 22.36 6.27
C TYR A 102 20.37 20.91 6.75
N GLU A 103 19.79 20.64 7.91
CA GLU A 103 19.42 19.31 8.35
C GLU A 103 17.88 19.19 8.29
N VAL A 104 17.39 18.14 7.65
CA VAL A 104 15.98 17.83 7.52
C VAL A 104 15.65 16.59 8.32
N GLU A 105 14.81 16.77 9.33
CA GLU A 105 14.31 15.69 10.16
C GLU A 105 12.90 15.30 9.74
N ILE A 106 12.72 14.03 9.40
CA ILE A 106 11.42 13.40 9.16
C ILE A 106 10.94 12.74 10.45
N ALA A 107 9.71 13.07 10.87
CA ALA A 107 9.11 12.61 12.11
C ALA A 107 7.75 11.97 11.86
N PHE A 108 7.40 10.95 12.64
CA PHE A 108 6.05 10.39 12.69
C PHE A 108 5.31 10.90 13.93
N GLU A 109 3.98 10.94 13.86
CA GLU A 109 3.12 11.30 15.00
C GLU A 109 3.41 10.44 16.25
N ASP A 110 3.62 9.13 16.03
CA ASP A 110 4.05 8.18 17.06
C ASP A 110 5.58 8.00 17.03
N ARG A 111 6.26 8.76 17.89
CA ARG A 111 7.73 8.82 17.99
C ARG A 111 8.37 7.65 18.73
N PHE A 112 7.61 6.95 19.58
CA PHE A 112 8.17 5.98 20.52
C PHE A 112 8.16 4.56 19.97
N THR A 113 7.31 4.26 18.99
CA THR A 113 7.25 2.94 18.36
C THR A 113 8.25 2.83 17.22
N LEU A 114 9.08 1.78 17.23
CA LEU A 114 9.93 1.42 16.09
C LEU A 114 9.06 1.26 14.83
N LYS A 115 9.44 1.97 13.77
CA LYS A 115 8.81 1.85 12.46
C LYS A 115 9.79 1.14 11.52
N ASP A 116 9.30 0.25 10.66
CA ASP A 116 10.06 -0.25 9.51
C ASP A 116 9.15 -0.61 8.34
N GLY A 117 9.74 -0.70 7.15
CA GLY A 117 9.08 -1.07 5.90
C GLY A 117 9.10 0.07 4.87
N PRO A 118 9.24 -0.26 3.57
CA PRO A 118 9.55 0.74 2.55
C PRO A 118 8.33 1.60 2.14
N SER A 119 7.13 1.29 2.66
CA SER A 119 5.87 1.92 2.26
C SER A 119 5.71 3.42 2.60
N ALA A 120 6.71 4.01 3.25
CA ALA A 120 6.82 5.43 3.55
C ALA A 120 7.67 6.21 2.52
N ALA A 121 8.24 5.56 1.50
CA ALA A 121 9.11 6.20 0.51
C ALA A 121 8.41 7.37 -0.21
N VAL A 122 7.21 7.14 -0.75
CA VAL A 122 6.44 8.19 -1.46
C VAL A 122 6.06 9.35 -0.51
N PRO A 123 5.52 9.12 0.71
CA PRO A 123 5.35 10.18 1.69
C PRO A 123 6.63 11.01 1.96
N CYS A 124 7.77 10.36 2.17
CA CYS A 124 9.05 11.04 2.39
C CYS A 124 9.46 11.88 1.18
N ALA A 125 9.31 11.33 -0.04
CA ALA A 125 9.59 12.03 -1.27
C ALA A 125 8.75 13.30 -1.41
N LEU A 126 7.46 13.24 -1.09
CA LEU A 126 6.57 14.40 -1.15
C LEU A 126 6.91 15.47 -0.11
N LEU A 127 7.27 15.07 1.12
CA LEU A 127 7.73 15.99 2.15
C LEU A 127 8.98 16.76 1.68
N LEU A 128 9.99 16.04 1.19
CA LEU A 128 11.24 16.65 0.72
C LEU A 128 11.01 17.52 -0.52
N ASP A 129 10.23 17.03 -1.49
CA ASP A 129 9.86 17.79 -2.69
C ASP A 129 9.09 19.06 -2.34
N SER A 130 8.22 19.03 -1.33
CA SER A 130 7.51 20.20 -0.81
C SER A 130 8.44 21.22 -0.16
N LEU A 131 9.45 20.79 0.61
CA LEU A 131 10.47 21.70 1.18
C LEU A 131 11.32 22.38 0.08
N ILE A 132 11.68 21.62 -0.96
CA ILE A 132 12.49 22.11 -2.09
C ILE A 132 11.68 23.07 -2.97
N THR A 133 10.46 22.69 -3.35
CA THR A 133 9.64 23.46 -4.30
C THR A 133 8.83 24.58 -3.66
N GLY A 134 8.56 24.49 -2.36
CA GLY A 134 7.63 25.39 -1.64
C GLY A 134 6.15 25.04 -1.87
N ASN A 135 5.86 24.01 -2.67
CA ASN A 135 4.48 23.59 -2.94
C ASN A 135 3.86 23.01 -1.67
N LYS A 136 2.71 23.55 -1.26
CA LYS A 136 1.98 23.07 -0.08
C LYS A 136 1.29 21.76 -0.38
N ILE A 137 1.33 20.84 0.59
CA ILE A 137 0.63 19.55 0.52
C ILE A 137 -0.81 19.74 1.04
N ASP A 138 -1.77 19.17 0.33
CA ASP A 138 -3.18 19.10 0.74
C ASP A 138 -3.32 18.34 2.07
N PRO A 139 -3.82 18.96 3.14
CA PRO A 139 -3.91 18.32 4.46
C PRO A 139 -4.93 17.16 4.53
N SER A 140 -5.79 17.03 3.51
CA SER A 140 -6.76 15.94 3.37
C SER A 140 -6.22 14.78 2.52
N PHE A 141 -5.01 14.91 1.98
CA PHE A 141 -4.35 13.89 1.18
C PHE A 141 -3.57 12.91 2.07
N ALA A 142 -3.75 11.62 1.77
CA ALA A 142 -2.94 10.56 2.34
C ALA A 142 -2.34 9.67 1.25
N VAL A 143 -1.22 9.03 1.55
CA VAL A 143 -0.50 8.22 0.55
C VAL A 143 0.28 7.09 1.20
N THR A 144 0.45 6.02 0.43
CA THR A 144 1.38 4.93 0.75
C THR A 144 2.03 4.48 -0.55
N GLY A 145 3.25 3.95 -0.45
CA GLY A 145 3.98 3.45 -1.59
C GLY A 145 5.46 3.41 -1.30
N ASP A 146 6.11 2.40 -1.87
CA ASP A 146 7.55 2.38 -2.03
C ASP A 146 7.93 3.03 -3.38
N MET A 147 9.19 3.40 -3.57
CA MET A 147 9.65 4.11 -4.76
C MET A 147 11.11 3.80 -5.08
N ASN A 148 11.41 3.59 -6.36
CA ASN A 148 12.78 3.47 -6.87
C ASN A 148 13.36 4.85 -7.23
N ALA A 149 14.69 4.96 -7.37
CA ALA A 149 15.35 6.21 -7.80
C ALA A 149 14.86 6.76 -9.16
N ASP A 150 14.34 5.93 -10.07
CA ASP A 150 13.75 6.36 -11.35
C ASP A 150 12.36 7.01 -11.19
N GLY A 151 11.83 7.05 -9.97
CA GLY A 151 10.52 7.61 -9.65
C GLY A 151 9.35 6.67 -9.91
N SER A 152 9.60 5.39 -10.24
CA SER A 152 8.55 4.36 -10.31
C SER A 152 8.07 3.97 -8.92
N ILE A 153 6.75 3.88 -8.74
CA ILE A 153 6.13 3.55 -7.47
C ILE A 153 5.88 2.04 -7.38
N GLN A 154 6.34 1.44 -6.29
CA GLN A 154 6.29 0.02 -6.04
C GLN A 154 5.13 -0.36 -5.09
N PRO A 155 4.57 -1.57 -5.25
CA PRO A 155 3.44 -2.05 -4.47
C PRO A 155 3.82 -2.25 -3.00
N VAL A 156 2.83 -2.12 -2.12
CA VAL A 156 3.00 -2.31 -0.67
C VAL A 156 1.95 -3.26 -0.12
N GLY A 157 2.23 -3.84 1.05
CA GLY A 157 1.30 -4.69 1.77
C GLY A 157 0.20 -3.92 2.49
N GLY A 158 -0.91 -4.61 2.79
CA GLY A 158 -1.96 -4.11 3.68
C GLY A 158 -2.78 -2.94 3.13
N VAL A 159 -2.81 -2.73 1.81
CA VAL A 159 -3.50 -1.57 1.19
C VAL A 159 -5.00 -1.51 1.52
N PRO A 160 -5.78 -2.62 1.49
CA PRO A 160 -7.18 -2.58 1.91
C PRO A 160 -7.37 -2.04 3.34
N ALA A 161 -6.53 -2.50 4.29
CA ALA A 161 -6.56 -2.01 5.66
C ALA A 161 -6.16 -0.54 5.74
N LYS A 162 -5.07 -0.14 5.07
CA LYS A 162 -4.59 1.25 5.01
C LYS A 162 -5.64 2.23 4.47
N VAL A 163 -6.33 1.87 3.39
CA VAL A 163 -7.44 2.68 2.85
C VAL A 163 -8.59 2.76 3.85
N ARG A 164 -8.92 1.66 4.56
CA ARG A 164 -9.89 1.69 5.67
C ARG A 164 -9.46 2.62 6.81
N GLY A 165 -8.19 2.62 7.16
CA GLY A 165 -7.63 3.52 8.17
C GLY A 165 -7.66 4.99 7.80
N ALA A 166 -7.61 5.31 6.51
CA ALA A 166 -7.68 6.68 6.02
C ALA A 166 -9.07 7.33 6.26
N PHE A 167 -10.16 6.55 6.25
CA PHE A 167 -11.49 7.07 6.59
C PHE A 167 -11.55 7.67 7.98
N SER A 168 -10.86 7.05 8.94
CA SER A 168 -10.97 7.38 10.37
C SER A 168 -10.22 8.67 10.77
N LYS A 169 -9.55 9.35 9.84
CA LYS A 169 -8.67 10.50 10.10
C LYS A 169 -8.91 11.67 9.12
N ASP A 170 -10.15 11.83 8.67
CA ASP A 170 -10.58 12.93 7.78
C ASP A 170 -9.80 13.06 6.47
N CYS A 171 -9.24 11.94 5.97
CA CYS A 171 -8.64 11.93 4.64
C CYS A 171 -9.76 11.91 3.58
N LYS A 172 -9.65 12.77 2.58
CA LYS A 172 -10.59 12.81 1.45
C LYS A 172 -10.03 12.11 0.22
N ILE A 173 -8.71 12.18 0.05
CA ILE A 173 -8.00 11.67 -1.12
C ILE A 173 -6.90 10.73 -0.63
N VAL A 174 -6.80 9.55 -1.25
CA VAL A 174 -5.74 8.58 -1.00
C VAL A 174 -5.06 8.20 -2.30
N ALA A 175 -3.73 8.29 -2.34
CA ALA A 175 -2.94 7.69 -3.41
C ALA A 175 -2.37 6.33 -2.98
N ILE A 176 -2.51 5.33 -3.85
CA ILE A 176 -1.92 3.99 -3.69
C ILE A 176 -1.13 3.60 -4.95
N PRO A 177 -0.17 2.66 -4.86
CA PRO A 177 0.52 2.15 -6.03
C PRO A 177 -0.47 1.55 -7.03
N LEU A 178 -0.27 1.81 -8.33
CA LEU A 178 -1.13 1.28 -9.39
C LEU A 178 -1.29 -0.24 -9.32
N LYS A 179 -0.21 -0.96 -9.02
CA LYS A 179 -0.22 -2.42 -8.96
C LYS A 179 -1.06 -2.96 -7.79
N ASN A 180 -1.33 -2.15 -6.75
CA ASN A 180 -2.25 -2.52 -5.67
C ASN A 180 -3.74 -2.32 -6.02
N ALA A 181 -4.10 -1.84 -7.21
CA ALA A 181 -5.50 -1.62 -7.59
C ALA A 181 -6.37 -2.88 -7.51
N ARG A 182 -5.81 -4.06 -7.81
CA ARG A 182 -6.52 -5.35 -7.70
C ARG A 182 -6.97 -5.63 -6.26
N ALA A 183 -6.17 -5.29 -5.26
CA ALA A 183 -6.53 -5.51 -3.85
C ALA A 183 -7.78 -4.70 -3.44
N LEU A 184 -7.97 -3.53 -4.04
CA LEU A 184 -9.16 -2.69 -3.84
C LEU A 184 -10.38 -3.23 -4.57
N SER A 185 -10.20 -3.80 -5.77
CA SER A 185 -11.28 -4.56 -6.44
C SER A 185 -11.73 -5.76 -5.59
N ASP A 186 -10.79 -6.51 -5.02
CA ASP A 186 -11.07 -7.64 -4.14
C ASP A 186 -11.81 -7.20 -2.87
N LEU A 187 -11.40 -6.08 -2.29
CA LEU A 187 -12.10 -5.46 -1.17
C LEU A 187 -13.57 -5.14 -1.51
N VAL A 188 -13.85 -4.63 -2.72
CA VAL A 188 -15.21 -4.34 -3.17
C VAL A 188 -16.05 -5.61 -3.34
N ILE A 189 -15.47 -6.70 -3.83
CA ILE A 189 -16.15 -8.01 -3.95
C ILE A 189 -16.51 -8.58 -2.56
N LEU A 190 -15.65 -8.38 -1.58
CA LEU A 190 -15.84 -8.89 -0.21
C LEU A 190 -16.81 -8.04 0.60
N SER A 191 -16.62 -6.71 0.59
CA SER A 191 -17.27 -5.77 1.52
C SER A 191 -18.27 -4.81 0.86
N GLY A 192 -18.44 -4.86 -0.47
CA GLY A 192 -19.24 -3.90 -1.23
C GLY A 192 -18.48 -2.62 -1.57
N ILE A 193 -19.15 -1.66 -2.21
CA ILE A 193 -18.52 -0.43 -2.72
C ILE A 193 -18.19 0.60 -1.64
N GLU A 194 -18.76 0.43 -0.44
CA GLU A 194 -18.72 1.43 0.63
C GLU A 194 -17.31 1.96 0.91
N PRO A 195 -16.25 1.13 1.03
CA PRO A 195 -14.90 1.62 1.28
C PRO A 195 -14.46 2.58 0.17
N VAL A 196 -14.52 2.19 -1.09
CA VAL A 196 -14.02 3.03 -2.18
C VAL A 196 -14.95 4.19 -2.53
N SER A 197 -16.17 4.22 -2.00
CA SER A 197 -17.11 5.32 -2.20
C SER A 197 -17.03 6.40 -1.13
N ARG A 198 -16.49 6.11 0.06
CA ARG A 198 -16.34 7.09 1.15
C ARG A 198 -15.06 7.92 1.07
N ILE A 199 -14.06 7.44 0.33
CA ILE A 199 -12.81 8.14 0.09
C ILE A 199 -12.43 8.03 -1.38
N GLN A 200 -11.76 9.05 -1.88
CA GLN A 200 -11.32 9.06 -3.27
C GLN A 200 -9.96 8.39 -3.38
N VAL A 201 -9.94 7.17 -3.89
CA VAL A 201 -8.69 6.43 -4.11
C VAL A 201 -8.21 6.69 -5.53
N PHE A 202 -6.96 7.13 -5.64
CA PHE A 202 -6.22 7.30 -6.88
C PHE A 202 -5.09 6.28 -6.93
N THR A 203 -4.85 5.74 -8.12
CA THR A 203 -3.65 4.95 -8.38
C THR A 203 -2.52 5.82 -8.90
N VAL A 204 -1.29 5.55 -8.50
CA VAL A 204 -0.11 6.26 -9.00
C VAL A 204 0.94 5.27 -9.47
N LYS A 205 1.49 5.52 -10.67
CA LYS A 205 2.58 4.72 -11.25
C LYS A 205 3.94 5.39 -11.05
N HIS A 206 3.97 6.71 -11.10
CA HIS A 206 5.19 7.51 -10.98
C HIS A 206 5.05 8.64 -9.96
N PHE A 207 6.17 9.06 -9.38
CA PHE A 207 6.23 10.13 -8.38
C PHE A 207 5.51 11.41 -8.81
N ARG A 208 5.62 11.81 -10.09
CA ARG A 208 4.95 13.00 -10.63
C ARG A 208 3.42 12.99 -10.42
N GLU A 209 2.80 11.82 -10.52
CA GLU A 209 1.35 11.66 -10.34
C GLU A 209 0.98 11.83 -8.86
N ALA A 210 1.80 11.26 -7.97
CA ALA A 210 1.64 11.44 -6.53
C ALA A 210 1.84 12.91 -6.12
N SER A 211 2.86 13.58 -6.66
CA SER A 211 3.14 15.01 -6.40
C SER A 211 1.99 15.91 -6.89
N ALA A 212 1.46 15.65 -8.09
CA ALA A 212 0.30 16.39 -8.62
C ALA A 212 -0.97 16.21 -7.76
N LEU A 213 -1.21 15.01 -7.22
CA LEU A 213 -2.34 14.74 -6.32
C LEU A 213 -2.13 15.31 -4.92
N ALA A 214 -0.89 15.30 -4.43
CA ALA A 214 -0.54 15.80 -3.10
C ALA A 214 -0.61 17.33 -3.03
N SER A 215 -0.38 18.06 -4.13
CA SER A 215 -0.43 19.51 -4.17
C SER A 215 -1.77 20.06 -3.66
N LEU A 216 -1.71 21.14 -2.87
CA LEU A 216 -2.88 21.92 -2.48
C LEU A 216 -3.51 22.61 -3.69
N GLU A 217 -2.67 23.11 -4.60
CA GLU A 217 -3.07 23.72 -5.87
C GLU A 217 -2.95 22.68 -6.99
N LYS A 218 -4.04 21.91 -7.17
CA LYS A 218 -4.14 20.90 -8.23
C LYS A 218 -4.51 21.57 -9.56
N ASN A 219 -4.14 20.94 -10.67
CA ASN A 219 -4.60 21.39 -11.98
C ASN A 219 -6.14 21.30 -12.11
N ASN A 220 -6.71 22.06 -13.05
CA ASN A 220 -8.17 22.15 -13.23
C ASN A 220 -8.82 20.77 -13.45
N SER A 221 -8.16 19.87 -14.18
CA SER A 221 -8.69 18.53 -14.44
C SER A 221 -8.87 17.71 -13.16
N LEU A 222 -7.82 17.66 -12.32
CA LEU A 222 -7.83 16.94 -11.04
C LEU A 222 -8.80 17.59 -10.05
N THR A 223 -8.81 18.91 -9.95
CA THR A 223 -9.75 19.65 -9.10
C THR A 223 -11.20 19.34 -9.48
N ASN A 224 -11.52 19.37 -10.78
CA ASN A 224 -12.86 19.04 -11.27
C ASN A 224 -13.21 17.58 -11.02
N ALA A 225 -12.31 16.64 -11.29
CA ALA A 225 -12.53 15.21 -11.03
C ALA A 225 -12.83 14.95 -9.55
N VAL A 226 -12.06 15.55 -8.63
CA VAL A 226 -12.25 15.41 -7.18
C VAL A 226 -13.60 15.99 -6.73
N ASN A 227 -13.95 17.18 -7.23
CA ASN A 227 -15.19 17.86 -6.87
C ASN A 227 -16.43 17.15 -7.42
N GLU A 228 -16.39 16.69 -8.68
CA GLU A 228 -17.49 15.94 -9.29
C GLU A 228 -17.68 14.57 -8.63
N PHE A 229 -16.59 13.88 -8.27
CA PHE A 229 -16.72 12.64 -7.53
C PHE A 229 -17.30 12.87 -6.13
N ALA A 230 -16.95 13.96 -5.43
CA ALA A 230 -17.57 14.29 -4.14
C ALA A 230 -19.11 14.41 -4.23
N LYS A 231 -19.65 14.92 -5.34
CA LYS A 231 -21.11 14.93 -5.59
C LYS A 231 -21.67 13.51 -5.71
N VAL A 232 -20.94 12.59 -6.35
CA VAL A 232 -21.30 11.17 -6.43
C VAL A 232 -21.25 10.52 -5.04
N GLN A 233 -20.23 10.80 -4.23
CA GLN A 233 -20.13 10.31 -2.85
C GLN A 233 -21.35 10.75 -2.02
N ASN A 234 -21.76 12.01 -2.12
CA ASN A 234 -22.95 12.54 -1.45
C ASN A 234 -24.24 11.82 -1.92
N ALA A 235 -24.36 11.54 -3.22
CA ALA A 235 -25.50 10.78 -3.75
C ALA A 235 -25.53 9.34 -3.20
N ILE A 236 -24.39 8.66 -3.13
CA ILE A 236 -24.27 7.31 -2.56
C ILE A 236 -24.62 7.32 -1.07
N ALA A 237 -24.13 8.30 -0.33
CA ALA A 237 -24.42 8.43 1.10
C ALA A 237 -25.92 8.64 1.37
N ARG A 238 -26.60 9.47 0.55
CA ARG A 238 -28.02 9.78 0.72
C ARG A 238 -28.96 8.68 0.23
N TYR A 239 -28.63 8.04 -0.90
CA TYR A 239 -29.54 7.14 -1.61
C TYR A 239 -29.05 5.68 -1.68
N LYS A 240 -28.02 5.34 -0.88
CA LYS A 240 -27.33 4.05 -0.87
C LYS A 240 -26.64 3.73 -2.22
N PRO A 241 -25.80 2.68 -2.29
CA PRO A 241 -25.09 2.30 -3.53
C PRO A 241 -25.99 2.00 -4.75
N THR A 242 -27.30 1.76 -4.56
CA THR A 242 -28.26 1.55 -5.64
C THR A 242 -28.35 2.72 -6.61
N VAL A 243 -28.04 3.94 -6.16
CA VAL A 243 -28.05 5.15 -6.98
C VAL A 243 -27.07 5.08 -8.16
N LEU A 244 -26.01 4.27 -8.05
CA LEU A 244 -25.02 4.07 -9.11
C LEU A 244 -25.63 3.53 -10.41
N ARG A 245 -26.80 2.88 -10.36
CA ARG A 245 -27.53 2.42 -11.55
C ARG A 245 -28.11 3.56 -12.39
N ASN A 246 -28.21 4.77 -11.85
CA ASN A 246 -28.71 5.93 -12.57
C ASN A 246 -27.76 6.33 -13.71
N VAL A 247 -28.29 6.45 -14.93
CA VAL A 247 -27.54 6.80 -16.14
C VAL A 247 -26.79 8.13 -16.00
N ARG A 248 -27.38 9.13 -15.32
CA ARG A 248 -26.72 10.43 -15.09
C ARG A 248 -25.47 10.29 -14.23
N ILE A 249 -25.51 9.43 -13.20
CA ILE A 249 -24.35 9.15 -12.36
C ILE A 249 -23.29 8.38 -13.15
N GLN A 250 -23.69 7.42 -13.98
CA GLN A 250 -22.75 6.70 -14.84
C GLN A 250 -22.03 7.62 -15.83
N ASN A 251 -22.75 8.56 -16.46
CA ASN A 251 -22.14 9.56 -17.35
C ASN A 251 -21.16 10.45 -16.59
N LYS A 252 -21.54 10.93 -15.41
CA LYS A 252 -20.64 11.71 -14.54
C LYS A 252 -19.40 10.92 -14.14
N LEU A 253 -19.53 9.62 -13.83
CA LEU A 253 -18.37 8.75 -13.55
C LEU A 253 -17.46 8.61 -14.77
N ARG A 254 -17.99 8.52 -15.99
CA ARG A 254 -17.19 8.49 -17.22
C ARG A 254 -16.43 9.81 -17.44
N GLU A 255 -17.09 10.94 -17.22
CA GLU A 255 -16.47 12.27 -17.29
C GLU A 255 -15.33 12.40 -16.26
N ILE A 256 -15.53 11.96 -15.01
CA ILE A 256 -14.50 11.96 -13.97
C ILE A 256 -13.29 11.12 -14.40
N ILE A 257 -13.52 9.93 -14.97
CA ILE A 257 -12.44 9.05 -15.44
C ILE A 257 -11.71 9.67 -16.64
N GLN A 258 -12.38 10.43 -17.50
CA GLN A 258 -11.73 11.16 -18.58
C GLN A 258 -10.82 12.28 -18.05
N LEU A 259 -11.27 13.01 -17.02
CA LEU A 259 -10.48 14.05 -16.37
C LEU A 259 -9.30 13.49 -15.55
N ALA A 260 -9.51 12.34 -14.90
CA ALA A 260 -8.51 11.66 -14.08
C ALA A 260 -8.57 10.14 -14.31
N PRO A 261 -7.85 9.62 -15.32
CA PRO A 261 -7.87 8.19 -15.66
C PRO A 261 -7.41 7.26 -14.52
N ASN A 262 -6.66 7.81 -13.57
CA ASN A 262 -6.17 7.11 -12.41
C ASN A 262 -7.10 7.20 -11.17
N HIS A 263 -8.32 7.75 -11.30
CA HIS A 263 -9.34 7.77 -10.25
C HIS A 263 -9.98 6.39 -10.08
N LEU A 264 -9.38 5.58 -9.19
CA LEU A 264 -9.76 4.19 -8.97
C LEU A 264 -11.18 4.06 -8.41
N SER A 265 -11.53 4.91 -7.45
CA SER A 265 -12.88 4.89 -6.85
C SER A 265 -13.98 5.12 -7.90
N ALA A 266 -13.78 6.09 -8.81
CA ALA A 266 -14.72 6.35 -9.91
C ALA A 266 -14.83 5.15 -10.85
N ARG A 267 -13.69 4.56 -11.23
CA ARG A 267 -13.66 3.36 -12.08
C ARG A 267 -14.39 2.19 -11.43
N LEU A 268 -14.14 1.88 -10.17
CA LEU A 268 -14.80 0.78 -9.45
C LEU A 268 -16.30 1.02 -9.29
N CYS A 269 -16.72 2.26 -9.01
CA CYS A 269 -18.13 2.64 -8.96
C CYS A 269 -18.82 2.40 -10.32
N LEU A 270 -18.18 2.78 -11.43
CA LEU A 270 -18.71 2.60 -12.78
C LEU A 270 -18.77 1.12 -13.19
N GLU A 271 -17.73 0.35 -12.87
CA GLU A 271 -17.68 -1.09 -13.10
C GLU A 271 -18.82 -1.81 -12.37
N LEU A 272 -19.07 -1.44 -11.11
CA LEU A 272 -20.19 -1.97 -10.35
C LEU A 272 -21.55 -1.54 -10.94
N ALA A 273 -21.68 -0.25 -11.28
CA ALA A 273 -22.90 0.33 -11.86
C ALA A 273 -23.34 -0.37 -13.16
N THR A 274 -22.36 -0.72 -14.00
CA THR A 274 -22.57 -1.30 -15.32
C THR A 274 -22.57 -2.84 -15.32
N GLY A 275 -22.37 -3.48 -14.16
CA GLY A 275 -22.25 -4.93 -14.06
C GLY A 275 -20.98 -5.50 -14.72
N LYS A 276 -20.03 -4.65 -15.10
CA LYS A 276 -18.73 -5.01 -15.69
C LYS A 276 -17.64 -5.28 -14.64
N GLY A 277 -17.96 -5.09 -13.36
CA GLY A 277 -17.07 -5.40 -12.26
C GLY A 277 -16.69 -6.88 -12.18
N ARG A 278 -15.53 -7.14 -11.59
CA ARG A 278 -15.06 -8.51 -11.33
C ARG A 278 -16.02 -9.22 -10.38
N LYS A 279 -16.29 -10.50 -10.66
CA LYS A 279 -17.13 -11.38 -9.83
C LYS A 279 -16.31 -12.28 -8.91
N THR A 280 -15.04 -12.48 -9.24
CA THR A 280 -14.09 -13.30 -8.48
C THR A 280 -12.90 -12.47 -8.02
N LEU A 281 -12.35 -12.83 -6.88
CA LEU A 281 -11.14 -12.25 -6.31
C LEU A 281 -9.93 -12.55 -7.21
N SER A 282 -8.89 -11.73 -7.09
CA SER A 282 -7.58 -12.07 -7.63
C SER A 282 -7.02 -13.35 -6.99
N LEU A 283 -6.00 -13.94 -7.61
CA LEU A 283 -5.34 -15.13 -7.07
C LEU A 283 -4.79 -14.88 -5.66
N LEU A 284 -4.05 -13.78 -5.48
CA LEU A 284 -3.53 -13.37 -4.18
C LEU A 284 -4.66 -13.10 -3.18
N GLY A 285 -5.67 -12.31 -3.57
CA GLY A 285 -6.81 -12.01 -2.71
C GLY A 285 -7.61 -13.26 -2.32
N SER A 286 -7.66 -14.27 -3.19
CA SER A 286 -8.28 -15.56 -2.90
C SER A 286 -7.51 -16.36 -1.85
N LEU A 287 -6.18 -16.39 -1.96
CA LEU A 287 -5.31 -17.04 -0.98
C LEU A 287 -5.41 -16.33 0.38
N GLU A 288 -5.19 -15.02 0.42
CA GLU A 288 -5.24 -14.22 1.66
C GLU A 288 -6.61 -14.33 2.34
N SER A 289 -7.71 -14.24 1.57
CA SER A 289 -9.06 -14.35 2.14
C SER A 289 -9.38 -15.75 2.66
N THR A 290 -8.83 -16.79 2.02
CA THR A 290 -8.98 -18.19 2.47
C THR A 290 -8.21 -18.40 3.78
N GLU A 291 -6.96 -17.96 3.84
CA GLU A 291 -6.12 -18.07 5.03
C GLU A 291 -6.70 -17.28 6.20
N GLN A 292 -7.13 -16.03 5.98
CA GLN A 292 -7.75 -15.21 7.03
C GLN A 292 -9.06 -15.83 7.55
N SER A 293 -9.89 -16.38 6.66
CA SER A 293 -11.15 -17.02 7.05
C SER A 293 -10.98 -18.34 7.78
N ALA A 294 -9.79 -18.95 7.66
CA ALA A 294 -9.51 -20.31 8.10
C ALA A 294 -8.34 -20.41 9.09
N SER A 295 -7.85 -19.29 9.63
CA SER A 295 -6.66 -19.24 10.49
C SER A 295 -6.70 -20.29 11.60
N VAL A 296 -7.82 -20.34 12.34
CA VAL A 296 -8.06 -21.32 13.43
C VAL A 296 -7.96 -22.77 12.94
N LEU A 297 -8.46 -23.07 11.73
CA LEU A 297 -8.40 -24.42 11.15
C LEU A 297 -6.98 -24.78 10.68
N LEU A 298 -6.27 -23.81 10.10
CA LEU A 298 -4.89 -23.99 9.65
C LEU A 298 -3.95 -24.19 10.84
N ASP A 299 -4.15 -23.46 11.93
CA ASP A 299 -3.38 -23.63 13.17
C ASP A 299 -3.66 -24.99 13.81
N ALA A 300 -4.92 -25.44 13.82
CA ALA A 300 -5.30 -26.78 14.28
C ALA A 300 -4.68 -27.90 13.42
N ALA A 301 -4.61 -27.71 12.10
CA ALA A 301 -3.99 -28.67 11.17
C ALA A 301 -2.48 -28.77 11.40
N ARG A 302 -1.79 -27.62 11.58
CA ARG A 302 -0.33 -27.57 11.80
C ARG A 302 0.09 -28.14 13.15
N SER A 303 -0.71 -27.89 14.19
CA SER A 303 -0.41 -28.37 15.55
C SER A 303 -0.74 -29.85 15.76
N GLY A 304 -1.32 -30.53 14.77
CA GLY A 304 -1.80 -31.92 14.92
C GLY A 304 -2.90 -32.04 15.99
N ALA A 305 -3.53 -30.92 16.37
CA ALA A 305 -4.42 -30.80 17.51
C ALA A 305 -5.84 -31.34 17.24
N ALA A 306 -5.95 -32.48 16.56
CA ALA A 306 -7.16 -33.30 16.58
C ALA A 306 -7.58 -33.68 18.02
N ASN A 307 -6.63 -33.65 18.96
CA ASN A 307 -6.81 -33.89 20.40
C ASN A 307 -7.03 -32.61 21.24
N GLY A 308 -7.30 -31.46 20.63
CA GLY A 308 -7.25 -30.16 21.32
C GLY A 308 -8.33 -29.90 22.39
N ASP A 309 -7.87 -29.66 23.62
CA ASP A 309 -8.63 -28.98 24.69
C ASP A 309 -8.82 -27.46 24.43
N ALA A 310 -8.10 -26.88 23.46
CA ALA A 310 -7.99 -25.43 23.32
C ALA A 310 -9.01 -24.73 22.38
N LEU A 311 -9.84 -25.45 21.62
CA LEU A 311 -10.71 -24.84 20.59
C LEU A 311 -12.17 -25.28 20.69
N ALA A 312 -13.07 -24.32 20.93
CA ALA A 312 -14.50 -24.54 21.02
C ALA A 312 -15.11 -24.96 19.67
N PRO A 313 -16.07 -25.92 19.64
CA PRO A 313 -16.76 -26.34 18.42
C PRO A 313 -17.43 -25.21 17.61
N ASP A 314 -17.82 -24.13 18.28
CA ASP A 314 -18.47 -22.97 17.65
C ASP A 314 -17.49 -22.15 16.81
N GLU A 315 -16.25 -21.98 17.26
CA GLU A 315 -15.20 -21.29 16.49
C GLU A 315 -14.84 -22.05 15.22
N LEU A 316 -14.79 -23.39 15.29
CA LEU A 316 -14.63 -24.25 14.11
C LEU A 316 -15.82 -24.09 13.15
N GLY A 317 -17.04 -24.05 13.68
CA GLY A 317 -18.26 -23.83 12.90
C GLY A 317 -18.26 -22.48 12.16
N LYS A 318 -17.81 -21.41 12.82
CA LYS A 318 -17.66 -20.07 12.23
C LYS A 318 -16.66 -20.08 11.07
N ALA A 319 -15.47 -20.66 11.26
CA ALA A 319 -14.45 -20.75 10.21
C ALA A 319 -14.94 -21.52 8.97
N ILE A 320 -15.56 -22.69 9.17
CA ILE A 320 -16.16 -23.50 8.08
C ILE A 320 -17.20 -22.70 7.29
N ASN A 321 -18.06 -21.96 8.00
CA ASN A 321 -19.10 -21.14 7.38
C ASN A 321 -18.51 -19.94 6.63
N ASN A 322 -17.45 -19.32 7.14
CA ASN A 322 -16.78 -18.20 6.46
C ASN A 322 -16.19 -18.64 5.13
N ILE A 323 -15.45 -19.76 5.10
CA ILE A 323 -14.92 -20.34 3.85
C ILE A 323 -16.07 -20.62 2.88
N LYS A 324 -17.15 -21.26 3.35
CA LYS A 324 -18.33 -21.57 2.53
C LYS A 324 -18.92 -20.33 1.85
N ARG A 325 -19.01 -19.20 2.56
CA ARG A 325 -19.58 -17.95 2.04
C ARG A 325 -18.71 -17.31 0.96
N ILE A 326 -17.38 -17.38 1.11
CA ILE A 326 -16.45 -16.75 0.15
C ILE A 326 -16.11 -17.67 -1.02
N ARG A 327 -16.38 -18.98 -0.92
CA ARG A 327 -15.96 -20.03 -1.85
C ARG A 327 -16.28 -19.76 -3.33
N LEU A 328 -17.45 -19.18 -3.64
CA LEU A 328 -17.84 -18.84 -5.02
C LEU A 328 -17.18 -17.56 -5.54
N LYS A 329 -16.65 -16.72 -4.64
CA LYS A 329 -15.90 -15.51 -4.97
C LYS A 329 -14.43 -15.79 -5.23
N LEU A 330 -13.89 -16.93 -4.78
CA LEU A 330 -12.48 -17.28 -4.96
C LEU A 330 -12.15 -17.58 -6.43
N ASP A 331 -10.91 -17.32 -6.83
CA ASP A 331 -10.30 -17.85 -8.05
C ASP A 331 -10.40 -19.40 -8.03
N LYS A 332 -10.83 -19.97 -9.17
CA LYS A 332 -11.04 -21.42 -9.32
C LYS A 332 -9.80 -22.24 -8.99
N ARG A 333 -8.60 -21.69 -9.17
CA ARG A 333 -7.33 -22.38 -8.87
C ARG A 333 -7.13 -22.61 -7.36
N VAL A 334 -7.78 -21.80 -6.51
CA VAL A 334 -7.71 -21.86 -5.04
C VAL A 334 -8.83 -22.74 -4.46
N TRP A 335 -9.84 -23.10 -5.26
CA TRP A 335 -10.97 -23.91 -4.83
C TRP A 335 -10.57 -25.21 -4.13
N PRO A 336 -9.66 -26.05 -4.69
CA PRO A 336 -9.27 -27.29 -4.03
C PRO A 336 -8.60 -27.08 -2.67
N TYR A 337 -7.84 -25.98 -2.53
CA TYR A 337 -7.21 -25.60 -1.27
C TYR A 337 -8.24 -25.14 -0.23
N ALA A 338 -9.21 -24.32 -0.62
CA ALA A 338 -10.29 -23.92 0.29
C ALA A 338 -11.18 -25.11 0.72
N ASP A 339 -11.45 -26.03 -0.21
CA ASP A 339 -12.27 -27.22 0.06
C ASP A 339 -11.58 -28.19 1.01
N SER A 340 -10.26 -28.42 0.85
CA SER A 340 -9.51 -29.31 1.76
C SER A 340 -9.51 -28.80 3.20
N ILE A 341 -9.41 -27.48 3.40
CA ILE A 341 -9.50 -26.87 4.73
C ILE A 341 -10.91 -27.02 5.31
N GLN A 342 -11.94 -26.84 4.49
CA GLN A 342 -13.33 -27.01 4.93
C GLN A 342 -13.62 -28.46 5.35
N ASP A 343 -13.12 -29.43 4.58
CA ASP A 343 -13.32 -30.85 4.85
C ASP A 343 -12.60 -31.28 6.14
N PHE A 344 -11.35 -30.84 6.33
CA PHE A 344 -10.66 -30.99 7.61
C PHE A 344 -11.47 -30.41 8.77
N GLY A 345 -11.97 -29.18 8.64
CA GLY A 345 -12.78 -28.54 9.67
C GLY A 345 -14.04 -29.33 10.02
N LYS A 346 -14.75 -29.89 9.03
CA LYS A 346 -15.92 -30.75 9.26
C LYS A 346 -15.56 -32.01 10.05
N LEU A 347 -14.46 -32.67 9.71
CA LEU A 347 -13.99 -33.87 10.40
C LEU A 347 -13.63 -33.57 11.86
N VAL A 348 -12.84 -32.52 12.11
CA VAL A 348 -12.46 -32.09 13.47
C VAL A 348 -13.69 -31.71 14.29
N ARG A 349 -14.61 -30.91 13.73
CA ARG A 349 -15.85 -30.52 14.42
C ARG A 349 -16.71 -31.74 14.77
N THR A 350 -16.85 -32.69 13.84
CA THR A 350 -17.61 -33.94 14.06
C THR A 350 -16.97 -34.80 15.14
N PHE A 351 -15.64 -34.90 15.16
CA PHE A 351 -14.90 -35.64 16.17
C PHE A 351 -15.07 -35.05 17.58
N LYS A 352 -15.12 -33.71 17.70
CA LYS A 352 -15.36 -33.03 18.98
C LYS A 352 -16.81 -33.08 19.46
N THR A 353 -17.77 -32.87 18.56
CA THR A 353 -19.20 -32.84 18.91
C THR A 353 -19.78 -34.22 19.16
N SER A 354 -19.28 -35.24 18.45
CA SER A 354 -19.74 -36.62 18.55
C SER A 354 -18.53 -37.58 18.61
N PRO A 355 -17.82 -37.63 19.75
CA PRO A 355 -16.63 -38.44 19.89
C PRO A 355 -16.98 -39.94 19.82
N PRO A 356 -16.22 -40.75 19.04
CA PRO A 356 -16.46 -42.18 18.94
C PRO A 356 -16.19 -42.90 20.28
N LYS A 357 -17.12 -43.77 20.68
CA LYS A 357 -17.05 -44.54 21.93
C LYS A 357 -16.03 -45.68 21.89
N SER A 358 -15.85 -46.31 20.71
CA SER A 358 -14.89 -47.42 20.52
C SER A 358 -13.49 -46.91 20.21
N ILE A 359 -12.49 -47.50 20.85
CA ILE A 359 -11.05 -47.20 20.63
C ILE A 359 -10.67 -47.39 19.15
N SER A 360 -11.16 -48.45 18.52
CA SER A 360 -10.91 -48.74 17.10
C SER A 360 -11.46 -47.65 16.19
N THR A 361 -12.71 -47.25 16.40
CA THR A 361 -13.36 -46.17 15.64
C THR A 361 -12.68 -44.81 15.89
N LYS A 362 -12.22 -44.55 17.12
CA LYS A 362 -11.45 -43.36 17.47
C LYS A 362 -10.15 -43.28 16.68
N LYS A 363 -9.39 -44.37 16.64
CA LYS A 363 -8.14 -44.45 15.87
C LYS A 363 -8.39 -44.19 14.38
N LYS A 364 -9.44 -44.81 13.79
CA LYS A 364 -9.81 -44.59 12.38
C LYS A 364 -10.13 -43.12 12.08
N LYS A 365 -10.97 -42.47 12.88
CA LYS A 365 -11.31 -41.04 12.68
C LYS A 365 -10.11 -40.11 12.84
N LEU A 366 -9.20 -40.41 13.77
CA LEU A 366 -7.96 -39.64 13.93
C LEU A 366 -7.07 -39.75 12.69
N THR A 367 -6.95 -40.95 12.10
CA THR A 367 -6.25 -41.15 10.83
C THR A 367 -6.90 -40.36 9.68
N GLU A 368 -8.24 -40.35 9.60
CA GLU A 368 -8.96 -39.54 8.60
C GLU A 368 -8.69 -38.04 8.75
N ILE A 369 -8.66 -37.53 9.99
CA ILE A 369 -8.32 -36.12 10.26
C ILE A 369 -6.87 -35.81 9.86
N GLN A 370 -5.94 -36.71 10.15
CA GLN A 370 -4.54 -36.55 9.78
C GLN A 370 -4.37 -36.50 8.25
N LEU A 371 -4.98 -37.44 7.53
CA LEU A 371 -4.96 -37.44 6.06
C LEU A 371 -5.58 -36.16 5.46
N ALA A 372 -6.63 -35.64 6.09
CA ALA A 372 -7.22 -34.36 5.68
C ALA A 372 -6.28 -33.17 5.91
N ALA A 373 -5.53 -33.16 7.02
CA ALA A 373 -4.50 -32.14 7.28
C ALA A 373 -3.37 -32.22 6.24
N GLU A 374 -2.88 -33.42 5.93
CA GLU A 374 -1.87 -33.64 4.88
C GLU A 374 -2.36 -33.17 3.50
N ARG A 375 -3.65 -33.34 3.19
CA ARG A 375 -4.25 -32.83 1.96
C ARG A 375 -4.19 -31.30 1.85
N ILE A 376 -4.37 -30.57 2.96
CA ILE A 376 -4.22 -29.10 2.97
C ILE A 376 -2.79 -28.72 2.57
N GLU A 377 -1.79 -29.40 3.15
CA GLU A 377 -0.38 -29.14 2.84
C GLU A 377 -0.04 -29.46 1.38
N ASN A 378 -0.56 -30.57 0.85
CA ASN A 378 -0.37 -30.97 -0.53
C ASN A 378 -0.97 -29.95 -1.51
N GLU A 379 -2.15 -29.41 -1.22
CA GLU A 379 -2.75 -28.35 -2.03
C GLU A 379 -1.97 -27.03 -1.95
N ALA A 380 -1.45 -26.67 -0.77
CA ALA A 380 -0.56 -25.52 -0.62
C ALA A 380 0.74 -25.69 -1.43
N LYS A 381 1.33 -26.89 -1.42
CA LYS A 381 2.50 -27.25 -2.24
C LYS A 381 2.18 -27.20 -3.73
N ARG A 382 1.01 -27.70 -4.16
CA ARG A 382 0.56 -27.62 -5.57
C ARG A 382 0.51 -26.18 -6.06
N ILE A 383 -0.04 -25.27 -5.27
CA ILE A 383 -0.12 -23.84 -5.60
C ILE A 383 1.29 -23.23 -5.66
N ARG A 384 2.14 -23.52 -4.66
CA ARG A 384 3.51 -23.00 -4.58
C ARG A 384 4.44 -23.52 -5.70
N ASN A 385 4.24 -24.75 -6.14
CA ASN A 385 5.07 -25.38 -7.17
C ASN A 385 4.58 -25.08 -8.59
N ASN A 386 3.40 -24.47 -8.73
CA ASN A 386 2.89 -24.06 -10.03
C ASN A 386 3.58 -22.76 -10.47
N LYS A 387 4.41 -22.85 -11.51
CA LYS A 387 5.20 -21.74 -12.05
C LYS A 387 4.34 -20.54 -12.47
N GLU A 388 3.22 -20.79 -13.16
CA GLU A 388 2.33 -19.71 -13.64
C GLU A 388 1.68 -18.95 -12.47
N ILE A 389 1.23 -19.68 -11.45
CA ILE A 389 0.68 -19.08 -10.22
C ILE A 389 1.75 -18.25 -9.52
N MET A 390 2.96 -18.79 -9.36
CA MET A 390 4.03 -18.08 -8.68
C MET A 390 4.48 -16.84 -9.46
N GLU A 391 4.56 -16.90 -10.79
CA GLU A 391 4.84 -15.73 -11.62
C GLU A 391 3.77 -14.64 -11.44
N GLU A 392 2.47 -14.99 -11.43
CA GLU A 392 1.40 -14.02 -11.15
C GLU A 392 1.48 -13.43 -9.73
N LEU A 393 1.91 -14.21 -8.74
CA LEU A 393 2.08 -13.76 -7.35
C LEU A 393 3.36 -12.90 -7.15
N ILE A 394 4.39 -13.11 -7.98
CA ILE A 394 5.68 -12.41 -7.92
C ILE A 394 5.68 -11.12 -8.76
N GLN A 395 4.90 -11.05 -9.85
CA GLN A 395 4.73 -9.86 -10.71
C GLN A 395 3.95 -8.70 -10.02
N LYS A 396 4.16 -8.57 -8.70
CA LYS A 396 3.63 -7.52 -7.83
C LYS A 396 3.76 -6.14 -8.43
#